data_AF-A0A9D4VMQ4-F1
#
_entry.id   AF-A0A9D4VMQ4-F1
#
_cell.length_a   1.000
_cell.length_b   1.000
_cell.length_c   1.000
_cell.angle_alpha   90.00
_cell.angle_beta   90.00
_cell.angle_gamma   90.00
#
_symmetry.space_group_name_H-M   'P 1'
#
loop_
_entity.id
_entity.type
_entity.pdbx_description
1 polymer ?
#
loop_
_entity_poly.entity_id
_entity_poly.type
_entity_poly.pdbx_seq_one_letter_code
_entity_poly.pdbx_strand_id
1 'polypeptide(L)'
;MQQVIERRNGCSENHRLMDRPSTDQFQVESESSDTLHKKLEDKSRELRQMNGEDLQELTVQELQKLETLLRRSLSSVSKKKDEMFIQGINTLKRKEVELIRENQRLKHVVPDLIIGQRQQSLESVIRRSSYFLEDGGDSDTSLKLGLPFHN
;
A
#
# COMPACT_ATOMS: atom_id res chain seq x y z
N MET A 1 -32.48 -0.30 -66.41
CA MET A 1 -31.31 -0.85 -65.68
C MET A 1 -30.12 0.11 -65.68
N GLN A 2 -29.80 0.74 -66.83
CA GLN A 2 -28.71 1.73 -66.96
C GLN A 2 -28.77 2.88 -65.95
N GLN A 3 -29.93 3.52 -65.79
CA GLN A 3 -30.12 4.64 -64.86
C GLN A 3 -29.94 4.28 -63.38
N VAL A 4 -30.00 2.99 -63.03
CA VAL A 4 -29.76 2.51 -61.65
C VAL A 4 -28.25 2.34 -61.42
N ILE A 5 -27.54 1.83 -62.44
CA ILE A 5 -26.08 1.69 -62.44
C ILE A 5 -25.43 3.08 -62.41
N GLU A 6 -25.92 4.01 -63.22
CA GLU A 6 -25.42 5.38 -63.30
C GLU A 6 -25.61 6.16 -61.98
N ARG A 7 -26.78 6.01 -61.33
CA ARG A 7 -27.00 6.56 -59.98
C ARG A 7 -26.08 5.93 -58.93
N ARG A 8 -25.80 4.63 -59.00
CA ARG A 8 -24.88 3.97 -58.07
C ARG A 8 -23.43 4.42 -58.27
N ASN A 9 -23.01 4.62 -59.51
CA ASN A 9 -21.68 5.12 -59.84
C ASN A 9 -21.51 6.58 -59.40
N GLY A 10 -22.48 7.45 -59.66
CA GLY A 10 -22.46 8.84 -59.20
C GLY A 10 -22.48 8.98 -57.66
N CYS A 11 -23.18 8.08 -56.95
CA CYS A 11 -23.17 8.07 -55.49
C CYS A 11 -21.82 7.56 -54.93
N SER A 12 -21.22 6.57 -55.59
CA SER A 12 -19.91 6.00 -55.22
C SER A 12 -18.75 6.97 -55.44
N GLU A 13 -18.77 7.79 -56.50
CA GLU A 13 -17.74 8.81 -56.72
C GLU A 13 -17.80 9.94 -55.69
N ASN A 14 -19.01 10.43 -55.38
CA ASN A 14 -19.19 11.48 -54.39
C ASN A 14 -18.83 11.01 -52.96
N HIS A 15 -19.14 9.76 -52.60
CA HIS A 15 -18.70 9.19 -51.33
C HIS A 15 -17.18 9.02 -51.23
N ARG A 16 -16.49 8.68 -52.33
CA ARG A 16 -15.02 8.55 -52.36
C ARG A 16 -14.28 9.87 -52.19
N LEU A 17 -14.88 10.99 -52.58
CA LEU A 17 -14.32 12.32 -52.37
C LEU A 17 -14.57 12.82 -50.94
N MET A 18 -15.65 12.39 -50.30
CA MET A 18 -16.02 12.81 -48.94
C MET A 18 -15.27 12.03 -47.84
N ASP A 19 -14.83 10.80 -48.13
CA ASP A 19 -14.11 9.92 -47.20
C ASP A 19 -12.59 9.94 -47.38
N ARG A 20 -12.09 10.75 -48.34
CA ARG A 20 -10.67 10.98 -48.52
C ARG A 20 -10.29 12.18 -47.65
N PRO A 21 -9.42 12.03 -46.63
CA PRO A 21 -8.92 13.20 -45.92
C PRO A 21 -8.33 14.16 -46.95
N SER A 22 -8.83 15.39 -46.95
CA SER A 22 -8.34 16.45 -47.83
C SER A 22 -6.83 16.54 -47.69
N THR A 23 -6.11 16.82 -48.78
CA THR A 23 -4.65 17.04 -48.73
C THR A 23 -4.27 18.05 -47.64
N ASP A 24 -5.13 19.05 -47.42
CA ASP A 24 -4.98 20.06 -46.37
C ASP A 24 -5.10 19.48 -44.95
N GLN A 25 -5.97 18.49 -44.73
CA GLN A 25 -6.13 17.86 -43.42
C GLN A 25 -4.90 17.00 -43.07
N PHE A 26 -4.36 16.27 -44.05
CA PHE A 26 -3.13 15.50 -43.87
C PHE A 26 -1.90 16.40 -43.65
N GLN A 27 -1.83 17.55 -44.34
CA GLN A 27 -0.77 18.55 -44.10
C GLN A 27 -0.86 19.15 -42.70
N VAL A 28 -2.05 19.54 -42.24
CA VAL A 28 -2.24 20.08 -40.88
C VAL A 28 -1.90 19.03 -39.81
N GLU A 29 -2.29 17.77 -40.01
CA GLU A 29 -1.92 16.67 -39.11
C GLU A 29 -0.41 16.44 -39.09
N SER A 30 0.26 16.45 -40.26
CA SER A 30 1.72 16.34 -40.36
C SER A 30 2.44 17.49 -39.66
N GLU A 31 2.04 18.75 -39.93
CA GLU A 31 2.60 19.92 -39.27
C GLU A 31 2.41 19.85 -37.75
N SER A 32 1.23 19.42 -37.29
CA SER A 32 0.96 19.26 -35.87
C SER A 32 1.87 18.20 -35.23
N SER A 33 2.10 17.07 -35.92
CA SER A 33 3.02 16.02 -35.49
C SER A 33 4.46 16.53 -35.43
N ASP A 34 4.91 17.29 -36.43
CA ASP A 34 6.25 17.87 -36.46
C ASP A 34 6.46 18.86 -35.30
N THR A 35 5.45 19.68 -34.98
CA THR A 35 5.55 20.58 -33.82
C THR A 35 5.60 19.84 -32.49
N LEU A 36 4.87 18.72 -32.35
CA LEU A 36 4.90 17.88 -31.15
C LEU A 36 6.24 17.17 -31.02
N HIS A 37 6.78 16.65 -32.12
CA HIS A 37 8.11 16.01 -32.14
C HIS A 37 9.19 17.00 -31.72
N LYS A 38 9.17 18.22 -32.28
CA LYS A 38 10.10 19.28 -31.88
C LYS A 38 10.01 19.61 -30.39
N LYS A 39 8.80 19.76 -29.84
CA LYS A 39 8.61 20.00 -28.40
C LYS A 39 9.15 18.85 -27.54
N LEU A 40 9.01 17.61 -28.01
CA LEU A 40 9.55 16.44 -27.32
C LEU A 40 11.08 16.47 -27.30
N GLU A 41 11.71 16.78 -28.44
CA GLU A 41 13.15 16.93 -28.53
C GLU A 41 13.68 18.05 -27.63
N ASP A 42 13.01 19.21 -27.64
CA ASP A 42 13.35 20.35 -26.79
C ASP A 42 13.26 19.98 -25.30
N LYS A 43 12.19 19.28 -24.90
CA LYS A 43 12.02 18.81 -23.51
C LYS A 43 13.02 17.74 -23.11
N SER A 44 13.35 16.84 -24.04
CA SER A 44 14.39 15.82 -23.84
C SER A 44 15.75 16.46 -23.63
N ARG A 45 16.07 17.51 -24.40
CA ARG A 45 17.29 18.31 -24.23
C ARG A 45 17.32 19.05 -22.90
N GLU A 46 16.22 19.70 -22.52
CA GLU A 46 16.11 20.38 -21.22
C GLU A 46 16.34 19.40 -20.05
N LEU A 47 15.83 18.18 -20.13
CA LEU A 47 16.08 17.13 -19.13
C LEU A 47 17.56 16.73 -19.06
N ARG A 48 18.22 16.53 -20.20
CA ARG A 48 19.67 16.25 -20.26
C ARG A 48 20.48 17.39 -19.63
N GLN A 49 20.13 18.64 -19.94
CA GLN A 49 20.75 19.82 -19.32
C GLN A 49 20.55 19.86 -17.81
N MET A 50 19.34 19.60 -17.31
CA MET A 50 19.09 19.47 -15.86
C MET A 50 19.90 18.34 -15.20
N ASN A 51 20.25 17.30 -15.95
CA ASN A 51 21.14 16.21 -15.50
C ASN A 51 22.64 16.54 -15.61
N GLY A 52 23.01 17.70 -16.16
CA GLY A 52 24.41 18.10 -16.36
C GLY A 52 25.03 17.61 -17.67
N GLU A 53 24.21 17.13 -18.61
CA GLU A 53 24.59 16.75 -19.97
C GLU A 53 24.31 17.92 -20.95
N ASP A 54 24.90 17.92 -22.16
CA ASP A 54 24.65 18.92 -23.22
C ASP A 54 24.78 20.40 -22.78
N LEU A 55 25.66 20.70 -21.82
CA LEU A 55 25.83 22.04 -21.24
C LEU A 55 26.60 23.02 -22.15
N GLN A 56 27.31 22.50 -23.16
CA GLN A 56 28.16 23.29 -24.05
C GLN A 56 27.36 24.27 -24.92
N GLU A 57 26.06 24.01 -25.09
CA GLU A 57 25.13 24.86 -25.85
C GLU A 57 24.62 26.07 -25.03
N LEU A 58 24.86 26.09 -23.72
CA LEU A 58 24.35 27.11 -22.80
C LEU A 58 25.36 28.24 -22.56
N THR A 59 24.86 29.47 -22.47
CA THR A 59 25.64 30.61 -22.00
C THR A 59 25.86 30.54 -20.47
N VAL A 60 26.86 31.28 -19.98
CA VAL A 60 27.13 31.39 -18.53
C VAL A 60 25.89 31.86 -17.75
N GLN A 61 25.11 32.78 -18.31
CA GLN A 61 23.90 33.28 -17.66
C GLN A 61 22.82 32.21 -17.57
N GLU A 62 22.67 31.37 -18.61
CA GLU A 62 21.72 30.25 -18.61
C GLU A 62 22.15 29.15 -17.64
N LEU A 63 23.45 28.83 -17.58
CA LEU A 63 24.00 27.90 -16.59
C LEU A 63 23.73 28.37 -15.15
N GLN A 64 23.92 29.65 -14.85
CA GLN A 64 23.62 30.21 -13.52
C GLN A 64 22.12 30.13 -13.17
N LYS A 65 21.24 30.34 -14.15
CA LYS A 65 19.78 30.17 -13.96
C LYS A 65 19.45 28.70 -13.67
N LEU A 66 20.02 27.78 -14.45
CA LEU A 66 19.83 26.34 -14.29
C LEU A 66 20.30 25.86 -12.92
N GLU A 67 21.50 26.24 -12.50
CA GLU A 67 22.06 25.92 -11.18
C GLU A 67 21.16 26.46 -10.05
N THR A 68 20.69 27.70 -10.18
CA THR A 68 19.80 28.30 -9.18
C THR A 68 18.46 27.58 -9.08
N LEU A 69 17.91 27.15 -10.22
CA LEU A 69 16.68 26.35 -10.27
C LEU A 69 16.88 24.98 -9.60
N LEU A 70 17.95 24.26 -9.97
CA LEU A 70 18.28 22.95 -9.41
C LEU A 70 18.54 23.01 -7.91
N ARG A 71 19.28 24.02 -7.45
CA ARG A 71 19.54 24.22 -6.02
C ARG A 71 18.27 24.49 -5.23
N ARG A 72 17.35 25.30 -5.78
CA ARG A 72 16.05 25.57 -5.14
C ARG A 72 15.18 24.32 -5.10
N SER A 73 15.07 23.59 -6.21
CA SER A 73 14.25 22.37 -6.28
C SER A 73 14.81 21.29 -5.35
N LEU A 74 16.13 21.08 -5.34
CA LEU A 74 16.80 20.15 -4.45
C LEU A 74 16.57 20.49 -2.98
N SER A 75 16.68 21.77 -2.61
CA SER A 75 16.40 22.21 -1.24
C SER A 75 14.96 21.90 -0.82
N SER A 76 13.99 22.19 -1.69
CA SER A 76 12.57 21.90 -1.44
C SER A 76 12.28 20.41 -1.31
N VAL A 77 12.85 19.59 -2.20
CA VAL A 77 12.70 18.12 -2.17
C VAL A 77 13.34 17.54 -0.91
N SER A 78 14.55 17.99 -0.54
CA SER A 78 15.22 17.54 0.68
C SER A 78 14.39 17.86 1.92
N LYS A 79 13.93 19.11 2.07
CA LYS A 79 13.06 19.52 3.19
C LYS A 79 11.81 18.64 3.26
N LYS A 80 11.17 18.39 2.12
CA LYS A 80 9.97 17.56 2.08
C LYS A 80 10.25 16.13 2.51
N LYS A 81 11.38 15.56 2.08
CA LYS A 81 11.83 14.23 2.48
C LYS A 81 12.05 14.16 3.99
N ASP A 82 12.70 15.17 4.56
CA ASP A 82 12.97 15.25 6.00
C ASP A 82 11.67 15.35 6.82
N GLU A 83 10.72 16.18 6.38
CA GLU A 83 9.37 16.25 6.98
C GLU A 83 8.68 14.88 6.99
N MET A 84 8.71 14.16 5.86
CA MET A 84 8.10 12.83 5.75
C MET A 84 8.77 11.82 6.69
N PHE A 85 10.09 11.86 6.81
CA PHE A 85 10.81 10.98 7.75
C PHE A 85 10.45 11.30 9.20
N ILE A 86 10.40 12.57 9.58
CA ILE A 86 10.02 12.99 10.94
C ILE A 86 8.59 12.54 11.26
N GLN A 87 7.66 12.70 10.32
CA GLN A 87 6.28 12.20 10.48
C GLN A 87 6.23 10.68 10.65
N GLY A 88 7.01 9.93 9.86
CA GLY A 88 7.14 8.49 9.99
C GLY A 88 7.67 8.08 11.37
N ILE A 89 8.74 8.71 11.84
CA ILE A 89 9.33 8.48 13.16
C ILE A 89 8.29 8.75 14.27
N ASN A 90 7.58 9.87 14.20
CA ASN A 90 6.57 10.22 15.20
C ASN A 90 5.41 9.22 15.24
N THR A 91 5.01 8.72 14.07
CA THR A 91 3.98 7.68 13.97
C THR A 91 4.44 6.39 14.63
N LEU A 92 5.68 5.97 14.38
CA LEU A 92 6.25 4.77 14.99
C LEU A 92 6.40 4.92 16.52
N LYS A 93 6.91 6.07 17.00
CA LYS A 93 6.99 6.35 18.44
C LYS A 93 5.62 6.28 19.13
N ARG A 94 4.57 6.76 18.47
CA ARG A 94 3.20 6.66 19.03
C ARG A 94 2.75 5.20 19.15
N LYS A 95 2.99 4.40 18.11
CA LYS A 95 2.69 2.96 18.11
C LYS A 95 3.50 2.21 19.17
N GLU A 96 4.76 2.55 19.35
CA GLU A 96 5.62 1.98 20.39
C GLU A 96 4.99 2.19 21.78
N VAL A 97 4.58 3.42 22.10
CA VAL A 97 3.96 3.73 23.39
C VAL A 97 2.63 2.97 23.57
N GLU A 98 1.81 2.89 22.54
CA GLU A 98 0.56 2.13 22.56
C GLU A 98 0.79 0.64 22.82
N LEU A 99 1.76 0.04 22.12
CA LEU A 99 2.14 -1.36 22.30
C LEU A 99 2.72 -1.62 23.70
N ILE A 100 3.52 -0.71 24.25
CA ILE A 100 4.03 -0.84 25.62
C ILE A 100 2.88 -0.85 26.62
N ARG A 101 1.92 0.07 26.50
CA ARG A 101 0.73 0.11 27.38
C ARG A 101 -0.10 -1.15 27.27
N GLU A 102 -0.36 -1.62 26.05
CA GLU A 102 -1.16 -2.82 25.83
C GLU A 102 -0.44 -4.08 26.33
N ASN A 103 0.87 -4.17 26.12
CA ASN A 103 1.68 -5.26 26.65
C ASN A 103 1.67 -5.28 28.19
N GLN A 104 1.75 -4.11 28.83
CA GLN A 104 1.61 -3.99 30.29
C GLN A 104 0.22 -4.44 30.74
N ARG A 105 -0.85 -3.97 30.08
CA ARG A 105 -2.23 -4.37 30.39
C ARG A 105 -2.40 -5.89 30.30
N LEU A 106 -1.93 -6.51 29.21
CA LEU A 106 -2.02 -7.96 29.00
C LEU A 106 -1.22 -8.73 30.06
N LYS A 107 -0.03 -8.25 30.45
CA LYS A 107 0.77 -8.85 31.53
C LYS A 107 0.06 -8.89 32.88
N HIS A 108 -0.84 -7.94 33.16
CA HIS A 108 -1.66 -7.95 34.37
C HIS A 108 -2.90 -8.85 34.22
N VAL A 109 -3.56 -8.78 33.07
CA VAL A 109 -4.83 -9.50 32.83
C VAL A 109 -4.63 -11.02 32.69
N VAL A 110 -3.54 -11.46 32.03
CA VAL A 110 -3.31 -12.89 31.77
C VAL A 110 -3.15 -13.73 33.05
N PRO A 111 -2.32 -13.34 34.03
CA PRO A 111 -2.24 -14.04 35.31
C PRO A 111 -3.57 -14.08 36.06
N ASP A 112 -4.32 -12.98 36.08
CA ASP A 112 -5.61 -12.90 36.77
C ASP A 112 -6.65 -13.85 36.15
N LEU A 113 -6.70 -13.97 34.83
CA LEU A 113 -7.56 -14.96 34.15
C LEU A 113 -7.13 -16.40 34.45
N ILE A 114 -5.83 -16.69 34.44
CA ILE A 114 -5.31 -18.05 34.73
C ILE A 114 -5.61 -18.44 36.18
N ILE A 115 -5.42 -17.52 37.13
CA ILE A 115 -5.73 -17.74 38.55
C ILE A 115 -7.24 -17.92 38.74
N GLY A 116 -8.07 -17.05 38.13
CA GLY A 116 -9.53 -17.15 38.19
C GLY A 116 -10.05 -18.47 37.61
N GLN A 117 -9.51 -18.93 36.49
CA GLN A 117 -9.90 -20.21 35.88
C GLN A 117 -9.50 -21.42 36.74
N ARG A 118 -8.31 -21.36 37.37
CA ARG A 118 -7.86 -22.42 38.28
C ARG A 118 -8.71 -22.47 39.55
N GLN A 119 -9.09 -21.32 40.10
CA GLN A 119 -10.01 -21.23 41.24
C GLN A 119 -11.40 -21.77 40.90
N GLN A 120 -11.97 -21.41 39.74
CA GLN A 120 -13.23 -21.97 39.27
C GLN A 120 -13.17 -23.50 39.09
N SER A 121 -12.05 -24.03 38.58
CA SER A 121 -11.85 -25.47 38.47
C SER A 121 -11.79 -26.16 39.85
N LEU A 122 -11.09 -25.57 40.82
CA LEU A 122 -10.95 -26.12 42.17
C LEU A 122 -12.28 -26.09 42.92
N GLU A 123 -13.03 -24.98 42.83
CA GLU A 123 -14.38 -24.91 43.39
C GLU A 123 -15.32 -25.92 42.76
N SER A 124 -15.23 -26.17 41.44
CA SER A 124 -16.05 -27.18 40.78
C SER A 124 -15.74 -28.60 41.26
N VAL A 125 -14.47 -28.91 41.54
CA VAL A 125 -14.02 -30.21 42.06
C VAL A 125 -14.41 -30.38 43.53
N ILE A 126 -14.28 -29.33 44.35
CA ILE A 126 -14.67 -29.34 45.76
C ILE A 126 -16.19 -29.49 45.89
N ARG A 127 -16.96 -28.70 45.13
CA ARG A 127 -18.41 -28.87 45.03
C ARG A 127 -18.73 -30.28 44.56
N ARG A 128 -17.94 -30.84 43.63
CA ARG A 128 -18.06 -32.22 43.17
C ARG A 128 -17.83 -33.30 44.20
N SER A 129 -16.92 -33.09 45.13
CA SER A 129 -16.75 -33.97 46.28
C SER A 129 -17.81 -33.76 47.37
N SER A 130 -18.38 -32.56 47.50
CA SER A 130 -19.31 -32.25 48.59
C SER A 130 -20.70 -32.86 48.42
N TYR A 131 -21.08 -33.30 47.21
CA TYR A 131 -22.28 -34.13 47.00
C TYR A 131 -22.05 -35.63 47.23
N PHE A 132 -20.85 -36.04 47.69
CA PHE A 132 -20.57 -37.44 48.09
C PHE A 132 -20.46 -37.64 49.61
N LEU A 133 -20.69 -36.61 50.43
CA LEU A 133 -20.49 -36.69 51.89
C LEU A 133 -21.71 -36.25 52.70
N GLU A 134 -22.91 -36.43 52.16
CA GLU A 134 -24.17 -36.30 52.90
C GLU A 134 -25.09 -37.45 52.46
N ASP A 135 -24.69 -38.70 52.77
CA ASP A 135 -25.68 -39.73 53.05
C ASP A 135 -25.09 -40.77 54.01
N GLY A 136 -25.70 -40.86 55.18
CA GLY A 136 -25.40 -41.92 56.12
C GLY A 136 -25.95 -43.23 55.56
N GLY A 137 -25.07 -44.11 55.08
CA GLY A 137 -25.50 -45.43 54.65
C GLY A 137 -24.43 -46.20 53.90
N ASP A 138 -23.68 -47.02 54.65
CA ASP A 138 -23.17 -48.33 54.22
C ASP A 138 -22.59 -48.43 52.80
N SER A 139 -21.31 -48.09 52.63
CA SER A 139 -20.54 -48.55 51.47
C SER A 139 -19.07 -48.70 51.82
N ASP A 140 -18.70 -49.95 52.08
CA ASP A 140 -17.35 -50.45 52.25
C ASP A 140 -16.49 -50.15 51.01
N THR A 141 -15.71 -49.07 51.06
CA THR A 141 -14.64 -48.79 50.09
C THR A 141 -13.31 -48.52 50.80
N SER A 142 -12.99 -49.34 51.81
CA SER A 142 -11.63 -49.44 52.33
C SER A 142 -10.79 -50.38 51.46
N LEU A 143 -10.10 -49.83 50.45
CA LEU A 143 -8.98 -50.54 49.82
C LEU A 143 -7.78 -50.52 50.77
N LYS A 144 -7.66 -51.57 51.60
CA LYS A 144 -6.50 -51.80 52.46
C LYS A 144 -5.35 -52.35 51.59
N LEU A 145 -4.49 -51.46 51.11
CA LEU A 145 -3.23 -51.83 50.47
C LEU A 145 -2.39 -52.59 51.50
N GLY A 146 -2.32 -53.91 51.34
CA GLY A 146 -1.54 -54.79 52.20
C GLY A 146 -0.06 -54.45 52.09
N LEU A 147 0.53 -54.00 53.20
CA LEU A 147 1.98 -54.00 53.35
C LEU A 147 2.44 -55.46 53.56
N PRO A 148 3.55 -55.91 52.95
CA PRO A 148 4.08 -57.23 53.19
C PRO A 148 4.62 -57.29 54.62
N PHE A 149 4.09 -58.20 55.44
CA PHE A 149 4.65 -58.49 56.76
C PHE A 149 6.04 -59.12 56.59
N HIS A 150 7.04 -58.53 57.26
CA HIS A 150 8.33 -59.18 57.49
C HIS A 150 8.17 -60.26 58.56
N ASN A 151 8.64 -61.47 58.25
CA ASN A 151 9.43 -62.33 59.14
C ASN A 151 10.20 -63.35 58.28
#